data_AF-A0A955QQC9-F1
#
_entry.id   AF-A0A955QQC9-F1
#
_cell.length_a   1.000
_cell.length_b   1.000
_cell.length_c   1.000
_cell.angle_alpha   90.00
_cell.angle_beta   90.00
_cell.angle_gamma   90.00
#
_symmetry.space_group_name_H-M   'P 1'
#
loop_
_entity.id
_entity.type
_entity.pdbx_description
1 polymer ?
#
loop_
_entity_poly.entity_id
_entity_poly.type
_entity_poly.pdbx_seq_one_letter_code
_entity_poly.pdbx_strand_id
1 'polypeptide(L)'
;LEGNPVPDRVYSGIPMIHYSGPNKVKKVVPIKDAEGKVIGGNVVIHQVWFDTHIESDTAFLDPSEVQDVPFTVTYIVDTLNKGHEDFSPMQMYFDDPKVLGMAVPLVTMDMTFFPMEEGTRTTYELKMAPGRFFNLTYHWGWRQHPPRVQVTENALKVAMGMTLPEWESSTFGDNPRASQATKEAAIAMIGDLAPSKRMWSGLRRLQHTGYNPLVMAEIERAFEQWQDRNQLPDGVEADPNADVTLFYVDNTIYGQMKDYVIHDAQAELSKWKLRGTTVKIKLINGDYFPHAYVAVDFGGLRGWENTFQNTIPVGGAGPWFTFGRAYWEMNTPIPILVPPAERGGSPSHRSYRKSVDYKK
;
A
#
# COMPACT_ATOMS: atom_id res chain seq x y z
N LEU A 1 -14.21 -10.13 0.94
CA LEU A 1 -14.63 -8.81 0.40
C LEU A 1 -14.85 -7.77 1.50
N GLU A 2 -15.91 -7.86 2.30
CA GLU A 2 -16.24 -6.80 3.29
C GLU A 2 -15.46 -6.87 4.62
N GLY A 3 -14.66 -7.91 4.85
CA GLY A 3 -13.96 -8.10 6.13
C GLY A 3 -14.89 -8.56 7.26
N ASN A 4 -16.01 -9.22 6.93
CA ASN A 4 -16.84 -9.89 7.93
C ASN A 4 -16.04 -11.01 8.64
N PRO A 5 -16.27 -11.26 9.94
CA PRO A 5 -15.61 -12.36 10.63
C PRO A 5 -15.90 -13.71 9.96
N VAL A 6 -14.85 -14.50 9.75
CA VAL A 6 -14.94 -15.88 9.28
C VAL A 6 -14.23 -16.77 10.31
N PRO A 7 -14.94 -17.72 10.96
CA PRO A 7 -14.33 -18.63 11.92
C PRO A 7 -13.14 -19.37 11.33
N ASP A 8 -12.09 -19.56 12.14
CA ASP A 8 -10.90 -20.36 11.81
C ASP A 8 -10.16 -19.94 10.53
N ARG A 9 -10.28 -18.67 10.14
CA ARG A 9 -9.54 -18.08 9.01
C ARG A 9 -8.62 -16.97 9.48
N VAL A 10 -7.35 -17.04 9.10
CA VAL A 10 -6.35 -16.03 9.46
C VAL A 10 -6.59 -14.67 8.80
N TYR A 11 -7.33 -14.60 7.69
CA TYR A 11 -7.74 -13.34 7.06
C TYR A 11 -9.07 -12.77 7.60
N SER A 12 -9.65 -13.39 8.64
CA SER A 12 -10.89 -12.94 9.25
C SER A 12 -10.81 -11.49 9.71
N GLY A 13 -11.81 -10.68 9.38
CA GLY A 13 -11.84 -9.27 9.76
C GLY A 13 -11.15 -8.31 8.78
N ILE A 14 -10.34 -8.82 7.84
CA ILE A 14 -9.59 -8.02 6.85
C ILE A 14 -10.40 -7.91 5.55
N PRO A 15 -10.83 -6.70 5.16
CA PRO A 15 -11.57 -6.49 3.91
C PRO A 15 -10.63 -6.46 2.70
N MET A 16 -11.14 -6.89 1.55
CA MET A 16 -10.51 -6.70 0.24
C MET A 16 -11.04 -5.47 -0.49
N ILE A 17 -12.17 -4.91 -0.02
CA ILE A 17 -12.70 -3.62 -0.47
C ILE A 17 -12.22 -2.59 0.54
N HIS A 18 -11.54 -1.55 0.10
CA HIS A 18 -10.82 -0.62 0.97
C HIS A 18 -11.70 0.54 1.47
N TYR A 19 -12.90 0.22 1.96
CA TYR A 19 -13.86 1.20 2.47
C TYR A 19 -13.68 1.51 3.97
N SER A 20 -12.83 0.76 4.68
CA SER A 20 -12.76 0.77 6.15
C SER A 20 -11.50 1.43 6.72
N GLY A 21 -10.82 2.29 5.95
CA GLY A 21 -9.60 2.98 6.40
C GLY A 21 -9.71 3.67 7.77
N PRO A 22 -10.83 4.35 8.09
CA PRO A 22 -11.04 4.97 9.42
C PRO A 22 -10.98 3.97 10.59
N ASN A 23 -11.32 2.70 10.34
CA ASN A 23 -11.26 1.65 11.36
C ASN A 23 -9.86 1.00 11.49
N LYS A 24 -8.91 1.34 10.62
CA LYS A 24 -7.56 0.76 10.57
C LYS A 24 -6.50 1.68 11.18
N VAL A 25 -6.87 2.47 12.18
CA VAL A 25 -5.95 3.28 12.99
C VAL A 25 -5.62 2.52 14.27
N LYS A 26 -4.34 2.24 14.52
CA LYS A 26 -3.89 1.69 15.80
C LYS A 26 -3.01 2.68 16.54
N LYS A 27 -3.28 2.84 17.83
CA LYS A 27 -2.48 3.68 18.72
C LYS A 27 -1.42 2.85 19.43
N VAL A 28 -0.20 3.37 19.50
CA VAL A 28 0.86 2.74 20.31
C VAL A 28 0.46 2.81 21.78
N VAL A 29 0.43 1.66 22.44
CA VAL A 29 0.14 1.57 23.88
C VAL A 29 1.43 1.89 24.64
N PRO A 30 1.48 2.98 25.44
CA PRO A 30 2.70 3.36 26.14
C PRO A 30 3.04 2.38 27.26
N ILE A 31 4.33 2.11 27.42
CA ILE A 31 4.89 1.39 28.58
C ILE A 31 5.44 2.45 29.53
N LYS A 32 5.04 2.37 30.80
CA LYS A 32 5.43 3.33 31.85
C LYS A 32 6.30 2.66 32.91
N ASP A 33 7.24 3.40 33.48
CA ASP A 33 7.97 3.00 34.68
C ASP A 33 7.12 3.14 35.95
N ALA A 34 7.72 2.87 37.12
CA ALA A 34 7.04 2.91 38.41
C ALA A 34 6.56 4.34 38.78
N GLU A 35 7.24 5.36 38.25
CA GLU A 35 6.93 6.78 38.43
C GLU A 35 5.90 7.29 37.41
N GLY A 36 5.44 6.44 36.49
CA GLY A 36 4.44 6.76 35.48
C GLY A 36 5.00 7.47 34.24
N LYS A 37 6.33 7.58 34.10
CA LYS A 37 6.98 8.14 32.93
C LYS A 37 6.98 7.12 31.80
N VAL A 38 6.65 7.58 30.60
CA VAL A 38 6.68 6.72 29.40
C VAL A 38 8.13 6.39 29.05
N ILE A 39 8.45 5.09 29.00
CA ILE A 39 9.78 4.56 28.69
C ILE A 39 9.81 3.75 27.39
N GLY A 40 8.64 3.47 26.82
CA GLY A 40 8.49 2.89 25.50
C GLY A 40 7.02 2.72 25.12
N GLY A 41 6.74 1.79 24.21
CA GLY A 41 5.38 1.41 23.88
C GLY A 41 5.33 0.19 22.98
N ASN A 42 4.15 -0.37 22.79
CA ASN A 42 3.94 -1.47 21.85
C ASN A 42 2.66 -1.28 21.05
N VAL A 43 2.66 -1.78 19.82
CA VAL A 43 1.48 -1.92 18.98
C VAL A 43 1.57 -3.27 18.25
N VAL A 44 0.43 -3.93 18.07
CA VAL A 44 0.37 -5.18 17.31
C VAL A 44 -0.21 -4.87 15.93
N ILE A 45 0.47 -5.27 14.85
CA ILE A 45 -0.02 -5.17 13.47
C ILE A 45 -0.16 -6.58 12.91
N HIS A 46 -1.32 -6.88 12.31
CA HIS A 46 -1.55 -8.16 11.65
C HIS A 46 -1.52 -7.97 10.13
N GLN A 47 -0.76 -8.82 9.46
CA GLN A 47 -0.67 -8.87 8.01
C GLN A 47 -0.93 -10.29 7.49
N VAL A 48 -1.53 -10.35 6.30
CA VAL A 48 -1.73 -11.57 5.54
C VAL A 48 -1.07 -11.39 4.17
N TRP A 49 -0.15 -12.30 3.85
CA TRP A 49 0.65 -12.27 2.63
C TRP A 49 0.24 -13.43 1.74
N PHE A 50 -0.16 -13.15 0.50
CA PHE A 50 -0.69 -14.17 -0.41
C PHE A 50 -0.67 -13.66 -1.85
N ASP A 51 -0.34 -14.53 -2.81
CA ASP A 51 -0.26 -14.18 -4.23
C ASP A 51 0.39 -12.79 -4.44
N THR A 52 -0.15 -11.89 -5.24
CA THR A 52 0.41 -10.54 -5.44
C THR A 52 0.07 -9.52 -4.33
N HIS A 53 -0.39 -9.96 -3.15
CA HIS A 53 -1.04 -9.11 -2.15
C HIS A 53 -0.41 -9.15 -0.75
N ILE A 54 -0.45 -7.99 -0.08
CA ILE A 54 -0.25 -7.85 1.36
C ILE A 54 -1.45 -7.08 1.90
N GLU A 55 -2.23 -7.73 2.76
CA GLU A 55 -3.36 -7.09 3.42
C GLU A 55 -3.07 -6.92 4.90
N SER A 56 -3.41 -5.75 5.45
CA SER A 56 -3.19 -5.44 6.87
C SER A 56 -4.46 -4.97 7.56
N ASP A 57 -4.54 -5.26 8.85
CA ASP A 57 -5.55 -4.69 9.74
C ASP A 57 -5.25 -3.24 10.16
N THR A 58 -4.07 -2.71 9.78
CA THR A 58 -3.60 -1.39 10.17
C THR A 58 -3.11 -0.62 8.94
N ALA A 59 -3.74 0.53 8.67
CA ALA A 59 -3.33 1.48 7.64
C ALA A 59 -2.59 2.67 8.25
N PHE A 60 -2.99 3.07 9.47
CA PHE A 60 -2.39 4.19 10.19
C PHE A 60 -1.93 3.77 11.57
N LEU A 61 -0.72 4.19 11.93
CA LEU A 61 -0.16 4.04 13.25
C LEU A 61 -0.12 5.40 13.94
N ASP A 62 -0.69 5.52 15.14
CA ASP A 62 -0.67 6.71 15.98
C ASP A 62 0.40 6.57 17.07
N PRO A 63 1.57 7.25 16.91
CA PRO A 63 2.65 7.26 17.90
C PRO A 63 2.55 8.42 18.90
N SER A 64 1.40 9.06 19.08
CA SER A 64 1.23 10.27 19.93
C SER A 64 1.71 10.12 21.38
N GLU A 65 1.66 8.92 21.95
CA GLU A 65 2.07 8.67 23.34
C GLU A 65 3.56 8.32 23.50
N VAL A 66 4.28 8.12 22.39
CA VAL A 66 5.69 7.67 22.38
C VAL A 66 6.59 8.60 21.57
N GLN A 67 6.23 9.88 21.45
CA GLN A 67 6.94 10.87 20.62
C GLN A 67 8.44 10.96 20.94
N ASP A 68 8.81 10.82 22.22
CA ASP A 68 10.17 11.06 22.71
C ASP A 68 10.90 9.80 23.19
N VAL A 69 10.31 8.61 23.02
CA VAL A 69 10.93 7.34 23.40
C VAL A 69 10.77 6.28 22.32
N PRO A 70 11.74 5.35 22.15
CA PRO A 70 11.59 4.20 21.26
C PRO A 70 10.35 3.37 21.60
N PHE A 71 9.76 2.71 20.61
CA PHE A 71 8.63 1.80 20.81
C PHE A 71 8.82 0.54 19.98
N THR A 72 7.95 -0.45 20.16
CA THR A 72 7.98 -1.72 19.43
C THR A 72 6.74 -1.86 18.57
N VAL A 73 6.91 -2.42 17.37
CA VAL A 73 5.82 -2.95 16.57
C VAL A 73 5.94 -4.47 16.58
N THR A 74 4.94 -5.14 17.15
CA THR A 74 4.78 -6.59 17.06
C THR A 74 3.99 -6.91 15.78
N TYR A 75 4.67 -7.39 14.75
CA TYR A 75 4.01 -7.90 13.55
C TYR A 75 3.60 -9.36 13.77
N ILE A 76 2.34 -9.67 13.48
CA ILE A 76 1.86 -11.03 13.27
C ILE A 76 1.67 -11.17 11.76
N VAL A 77 2.42 -12.06 11.13
CA VAL A 77 2.37 -12.26 9.68
C VAL A 77 1.91 -13.68 9.38
N ASP A 78 0.77 -13.80 8.70
CA ASP A 78 0.28 -15.07 8.17
C ASP A 78 0.61 -15.16 6.68
N THR A 79 1.42 -16.13 6.31
CA THR A 79 1.85 -16.35 4.94
C THR A 79 1.00 -17.46 4.32
N LEU A 80 0.09 -17.10 3.42
CA LEU A 80 -0.80 -18.03 2.74
C LEU A 80 -0.22 -18.48 1.39
N ASN A 81 -1.04 -19.18 0.60
CA ASN A 81 -0.68 -19.67 -0.72
C ASN A 81 -0.02 -18.60 -1.59
N LYS A 82 1.13 -18.94 -2.18
CA LYS A 82 1.99 -18.04 -2.98
C LYS A 82 2.50 -16.81 -2.21
N GLY A 83 2.40 -16.81 -0.89
CA GLY A 83 2.82 -15.71 -0.01
C GLY A 83 4.30 -15.74 0.37
N HIS A 84 5.03 -16.84 0.09
CA HIS A 84 6.45 -16.98 0.44
C HIS A 84 7.24 -15.74 0.03
N GLU A 85 7.94 -15.15 1.00
CA GLU A 85 8.67 -13.90 0.83
C GLU A 85 9.68 -13.66 1.95
N ASP A 86 10.56 -12.67 1.82
CA ASP A 86 11.39 -12.20 2.93
C ASP A 86 10.69 -11.03 3.63
N PHE A 87 10.43 -11.16 4.93
CA PHE A 87 9.93 -10.07 5.74
C PHE A 87 11.00 -9.00 5.90
N SER A 88 10.84 -7.93 5.14
CA SER A 88 11.77 -6.81 5.09
C SER A 88 11.02 -5.48 4.94
N PRO A 89 10.41 -5.00 6.04
CA PRO A 89 9.77 -3.70 6.03
C PRO A 89 10.79 -2.57 6.02
N MET A 90 10.58 -1.59 5.15
CA MET A 90 11.36 -0.37 5.04
C MET A 90 10.75 0.72 5.91
N GLN A 91 11.50 1.19 6.89
CA GLN A 91 11.08 2.30 7.73
C GLN A 91 11.55 3.63 7.13
N MET A 92 10.60 4.52 6.84
CA MET A 92 10.88 5.90 6.48
C MET A 92 10.78 6.79 7.70
N TYR A 93 11.81 7.60 7.96
CA TYR A 93 11.82 8.54 9.06
C TYR A 93 11.76 9.99 8.57
N PHE A 94 11.12 10.84 9.36
CA PHE A 94 11.32 12.29 9.35
C PHE A 94 12.66 12.63 10.00
N ASP A 95 13.30 13.70 9.51
CA ASP A 95 14.30 14.44 10.29
C ASP A 95 13.68 14.96 11.61
N ASP A 96 14.50 15.23 12.62
CA ASP A 96 13.98 15.71 13.91
C ASP A 96 13.20 17.03 13.72
N PRO A 97 11.87 17.03 13.90
CA PRO A 97 11.08 18.24 13.71
C PRO A 97 11.47 19.33 14.71
N LYS A 98 12.11 18.98 15.84
CA LYS A 98 12.59 19.93 16.84
C LYS A 98 13.85 20.68 16.38
N VAL A 99 14.59 20.16 15.40
CA VAL A 99 15.82 20.79 14.88
C VAL A 99 15.51 21.71 13.70
N LEU A 100 14.71 21.24 12.75
CA LEU A 100 14.42 21.98 11.52
C LEU A 100 13.14 22.83 11.61
N GLY A 101 12.34 22.66 12.67
CA GLY A 101 11.02 23.28 12.80
C GLY A 101 9.95 22.69 11.87
N MET A 102 10.32 21.72 11.04
CA MET A 102 9.44 20.99 10.14
C MET A 102 9.90 19.54 9.98
N ALA A 103 8.95 18.63 9.78
CA ALA A 103 9.23 17.22 9.52
C ALA A 103 9.49 17.00 8.03
N VAL A 104 10.71 16.59 7.67
CA VAL A 104 11.10 16.29 6.27
C VAL A 104 11.52 14.83 6.21
N PRO A 105 10.88 13.97 5.39
CA PRO A 105 11.27 12.58 5.31
C PRO A 105 12.25 12.37 4.16
N LEU A 106 13.51 12.11 4.48
CA LEU A 106 14.58 11.93 3.48
C LEU A 106 15.33 10.61 3.63
N VAL A 107 15.15 9.91 4.74
CA VAL A 107 15.91 8.70 5.06
C VAL A 107 14.98 7.51 5.23
N THR A 108 15.31 6.42 4.55
CA THR A 108 14.66 5.12 4.71
C THR A 108 15.68 4.04 5.03
N MET A 109 15.28 3.04 5.82
CA MET A 109 16.13 1.92 6.24
C MET A 109 15.31 0.64 6.30
N ASP A 110 15.85 -0.46 5.76
CA ASP A 110 15.32 -1.79 6.04
C ASP A 110 15.47 -2.10 7.52
N MET A 111 14.38 -2.58 8.16
CA MET A 111 14.41 -2.89 9.58
C MET A 111 14.95 -4.29 9.86
N THR A 112 14.70 -5.25 8.96
CA THR A 112 15.11 -6.64 9.11
C THR A 112 15.00 -7.42 7.80
N PHE A 113 15.47 -8.66 7.78
CA PHE A 113 15.34 -9.62 6.68
C PHE A 113 15.18 -11.03 7.24
N PHE A 114 13.97 -11.56 7.18
CA PHE A 114 13.70 -12.94 7.60
C PHE A 114 12.85 -13.66 6.57
N PRO A 115 13.25 -14.84 6.08
CA PRO A 115 12.41 -15.62 5.18
C PRO A 115 11.10 -16.01 5.87
N MET A 116 10.00 -15.94 5.12
CA MET A 116 8.67 -16.37 5.51
C MET A 116 8.23 -17.51 4.60
N GLU A 117 7.83 -18.61 5.21
CA GLU A 117 7.37 -19.78 4.48
C GLU A 117 5.85 -19.82 4.35
N GLU A 118 5.37 -20.32 3.23
CA GLU A 118 3.95 -20.56 3.01
C GLU A 118 3.37 -21.50 4.08
N GLY A 119 2.14 -21.20 4.52
CA GLY A 119 1.44 -21.98 5.54
C GLY A 119 1.89 -21.68 6.98
N THR A 120 2.72 -20.66 7.19
CA THR A 120 3.22 -20.31 8.52
C THR A 120 2.63 -19.01 9.06
N ARG A 121 2.59 -18.91 10.38
CA ARG A 121 2.45 -17.66 11.13
C ARG A 121 3.79 -17.33 11.76
N THR A 122 4.29 -16.13 11.52
CA THR A 122 5.52 -15.63 12.15
C THR A 122 5.24 -14.35 12.90
N THR A 123 5.80 -14.25 14.11
CA THR A 123 5.73 -13.05 14.93
C THR A 123 7.08 -12.36 14.93
N TYR A 124 7.12 -11.08 14.57
CA TYR A 124 8.32 -10.24 14.60
C TYR A 124 8.13 -9.11 15.60
N GLU A 125 9.14 -8.81 16.40
CA GLU A 125 9.16 -7.65 17.28
C GLU A 125 10.21 -6.68 16.77
N LEU A 126 9.75 -5.58 16.17
CA LEU A 126 10.63 -4.57 15.58
C LEU A 126 10.70 -3.35 16.48
N LYS A 127 11.90 -3.05 16.97
CA LYS A 127 12.16 -1.83 17.73
C LYS A 127 12.26 -0.63 16.79
N MET A 128 11.49 0.40 17.08
CA MET A 128 11.39 1.64 16.33
C MET A 128 12.12 2.77 17.05
N ALA A 129 12.60 3.75 16.30
CA ALA A 129 13.01 5.04 16.84
C ALA A 129 11.85 5.77 17.55
N PRO A 130 12.11 6.85 18.30
CA PRO A 130 11.05 7.66 18.90
C PRO A 130 9.96 8.07 17.92
N GLY A 131 8.71 8.10 18.41
CA GLY A 131 7.51 8.32 17.60
C GLY A 131 7.53 9.60 16.75
N ARG A 132 8.23 10.65 17.18
CA ARG A 132 8.35 11.91 16.42
C ARG A 132 9.08 11.76 15.09
N PHE A 133 9.88 10.71 14.92
CA PHE A 133 10.59 10.43 13.68
C PHE A 133 9.77 9.57 12.74
N PHE A 134 8.75 8.86 13.21
CA PHE A 134 8.00 7.91 12.39
C PHE A 134 7.25 8.64 11.26
N ASN A 135 7.55 8.33 9.99
CA ASN A 135 6.75 8.80 8.86
C ASN A 135 5.83 7.69 8.35
N LEU A 136 6.42 6.58 7.91
CA LEU A 136 5.66 5.39 7.49
C LEU A 136 6.55 4.14 7.54
N THR A 137 5.94 2.97 7.57
CA THR A 137 6.58 1.70 7.24
C THR A 137 6.04 1.21 5.90
N TYR A 138 6.94 0.92 4.97
CA TYR A 138 6.63 0.38 3.64
C TYR A 138 6.94 -1.12 3.63
N HIS A 139 5.93 -1.94 3.37
CA HIS A 139 6.04 -3.39 3.25
C HIS A 139 5.93 -3.75 1.78
N TRP A 140 6.87 -4.54 1.27
CA TRP A 140 6.84 -5.00 -0.11
C TRP A 140 7.29 -6.44 -0.25
N GLY A 141 6.75 -7.12 -1.25
CA GLY A 141 7.24 -8.41 -1.69
C GLY A 141 8.31 -8.25 -2.74
N TRP A 142 9.57 -8.45 -2.35
CA TRP A 142 10.73 -8.40 -3.23
C TRP A 142 10.59 -9.26 -4.50
N ARG A 143 9.97 -10.44 -4.36
CA ARG A 143 9.78 -11.40 -5.46
C ARG A 143 8.60 -11.03 -6.37
N GLN A 144 7.69 -10.17 -5.92
CA GLN A 144 6.48 -9.79 -6.66
C GLN A 144 6.18 -8.27 -6.59
N HIS A 145 7.20 -7.45 -6.82
CA HIS A 145 7.10 -6.00 -6.88
C HIS A 145 7.02 -5.50 -8.34
N PRO A 146 6.06 -4.61 -8.72
CA PRO A 146 5.32 -3.68 -7.85
C PRO A 146 3.90 -4.06 -7.36
N PRO A 147 3.23 -5.18 -7.68
CA PRO A 147 1.87 -5.35 -7.20
C PRO A 147 1.80 -5.66 -5.68
N ARG A 148 2.79 -6.36 -5.12
CA ARG A 148 2.81 -6.76 -3.70
C ARG A 148 3.41 -5.66 -2.81
N VAL A 149 2.61 -4.64 -2.49
CA VAL A 149 3.00 -3.51 -1.64
C VAL A 149 1.88 -3.17 -0.65
N GLN A 150 2.25 -2.79 0.58
CA GLN A 150 1.37 -2.24 1.60
C GLN A 150 2.12 -1.18 2.42
N VAL A 151 1.41 -0.19 2.96
CA VAL A 151 2.01 0.87 3.76
C VAL A 151 1.25 1.06 5.07
N THR A 152 1.98 1.26 6.16
CA THR A 152 1.44 1.80 7.42
C THR A 152 1.95 3.22 7.61
N GLU A 153 1.07 4.20 7.48
CA GLU A 153 1.40 5.63 7.56
C GLU A 153 1.28 6.17 8.99
N ASN A 154 1.98 7.27 9.30
CA ASN A 154 1.81 8.00 10.55
C ASN A 154 0.44 8.70 10.58
N ALA A 155 -0.39 8.35 11.56
CA ALA A 155 -1.71 8.94 11.78
C ALA A 155 -1.68 10.45 12.06
N LEU A 156 -0.55 10.97 12.56
CA LEU A 156 -0.34 12.39 12.87
C LEU A 156 0.14 13.20 11.66
N LYS A 157 0.44 12.54 10.54
CA LYS A 157 0.89 13.20 9.31
C LYS A 157 -0.26 14.02 8.72
N VAL A 158 0.02 15.30 8.47
CA VAL A 158 -0.94 16.24 7.89
C VAL A 158 -0.63 16.44 6.40
N ALA A 159 -1.64 16.30 5.56
CA ALA A 159 -1.60 16.64 4.15
C ALA A 159 -2.76 17.59 3.83
N MET A 160 -2.45 18.74 3.22
CA MET A 160 -3.46 19.71 2.78
C MET A 160 -4.43 20.17 3.90
N GLY A 161 -3.92 20.28 5.14
CA GLY A 161 -4.68 20.81 6.28
C GLY A 161 -5.45 19.77 7.10
N MET A 162 -5.45 18.49 6.70
CA MET A 162 -6.05 17.38 7.47
C MET A 162 -5.03 16.27 7.68
N THR A 163 -5.16 15.54 8.78
CA THR A 163 -4.43 14.28 8.98
C THR A 163 -4.88 13.23 7.97
N LEU A 164 -4.04 12.23 7.68
CA LEU A 164 -4.42 11.15 6.78
C LEU A 164 -5.67 10.37 7.26
N PRO A 165 -5.83 10.05 8.57
CA PRO A 165 -7.07 9.47 9.08
C PRO A 165 -8.30 10.37 8.90
N GLU A 166 -8.16 11.69 9.04
CA GLU A 166 -9.28 12.62 8.81
C GLU A 166 -9.71 12.62 7.34
N TRP A 167 -8.78 12.50 6.39
CA TRP A 167 -9.11 12.34 4.96
C TRP A 167 -9.96 11.09 4.72
N GLU A 168 -9.55 9.97 5.32
CA GLU A 168 -10.31 8.72 5.25
C GLU A 168 -11.69 8.85 5.88
N SER A 169 -11.81 9.45 7.07
CA SER A 169 -13.11 9.67 7.74
C SER A 169 -14.01 10.61 6.94
N SER A 170 -13.45 11.64 6.28
CA SER A 170 -14.23 12.54 5.44
C SER A 170 -14.81 11.87 4.20
N THR A 171 -14.17 10.78 3.73
CA THR A 171 -14.59 10.02 2.56
C THR A 171 -15.55 8.90 2.94
N PHE A 172 -15.21 8.10 3.95
CA PHE A 172 -15.92 6.87 4.30
C PHE A 172 -16.79 6.96 5.56
N GLY A 173 -16.75 8.09 6.27
CA GLY A 173 -17.37 8.28 7.58
C GLY A 173 -16.50 7.75 8.73
N ASP A 174 -16.77 8.17 9.97
CA ASP A 174 -15.91 7.86 11.12
C ASP A 174 -15.82 6.36 11.47
N ASN A 175 -16.92 5.63 11.25
CA ASN A 175 -16.96 4.20 11.48
C ASN A 175 -17.82 3.53 10.39
N PRO A 176 -17.25 3.26 9.20
CA PRO A 176 -18.01 2.67 8.10
C PRO A 176 -18.51 1.25 8.43
N ARG A 177 -17.96 0.59 9.45
CA ARG A 177 -18.40 -0.73 9.92
C ARG A 177 -19.52 -0.70 10.96
N ALA A 178 -19.98 0.47 11.40
CA ALA A 178 -20.96 0.60 12.49
C ALA A 178 -22.34 -0.01 12.16
N SER A 179 -22.76 0.03 10.90
CA SER A 179 -24.04 -0.49 10.45
C SER A 179 -23.97 -0.91 8.97
N GLN A 180 -24.99 -1.64 8.51
CA GLN A 180 -25.12 -1.96 7.08
C GLN A 180 -25.23 -0.68 6.21
N ALA A 181 -25.99 0.32 6.67
CA ALA A 181 -26.20 1.56 5.94
C ALA A 181 -24.91 2.39 5.80
N THR A 182 -24.13 2.51 6.89
CA THR A 182 -22.84 3.23 6.85
C THR A 182 -21.83 2.48 5.99
N LYS A 183 -21.82 1.14 6.03
CA LYS A 183 -20.97 0.31 5.17
C LYS A 183 -21.29 0.51 3.69
N GLU A 184 -22.58 0.47 3.34
CA GLU A 184 -23.02 0.68 1.95
C GLU A 184 -22.73 2.10 1.47
N ALA A 185 -22.91 3.11 2.33
CA ALA A 185 -22.55 4.49 2.01
C ALA A 185 -21.05 4.65 1.73
N ALA A 186 -20.19 4.02 2.55
CA ALA A 186 -18.75 4.02 2.35
C ALA A 186 -18.34 3.28 1.07
N ILE A 187 -18.86 2.07 0.83
CA ILE A 187 -18.60 1.31 -0.41
C ILE A 187 -19.13 2.07 -1.64
N ALA A 188 -20.18 2.87 -1.50
CA ALA A 188 -20.70 3.70 -2.59
C ALA A 188 -19.75 4.83 -3.00
N MET A 189 -18.72 5.16 -2.22
CA MET A 189 -17.66 6.12 -2.60
C MET A 189 -16.59 5.51 -3.50
N ILE A 190 -16.46 4.18 -3.50
CA ILE A 190 -15.56 3.45 -4.38
C ILE A 190 -16.15 3.39 -5.79
N GLY A 191 -15.30 3.49 -6.81
CA GLY A 191 -15.68 3.46 -8.22
C GLY A 191 -16.31 2.15 -8.67
N ASP A 192 -17.26 2.23 -9.61
CA ASP A 192 -17.95 1.05 -10.14
C ASP A 192 -17.09 0.18 -11.06
N LEU A 193 -15.94 0.71 -11.49
CA LEU A 193 -14.93 -0.03 -12.25
C LEU A 193 -13.96 -0.82 -11.36
N ALA A 194 -14.04 -0.68 -10.02
CA ALA A 194 -13.21 -1.45 -9.11
C ALA A 194 -13.53 -2.95 -9.22
N PRO A 195 -12.54 -3.82 -9.54
CA PRO A 195 -12.78 -5.26 -9.61
C PRO A 195 -13.36 -5.82 -8.29
N SER A 196 -12.87 -5.36 -7.15
CA SER A 196 -13.38 -5.73 -5.82
C SER A 196 -14.86 -5.36 -5.60
N LYS A 197 -15.28 -4.16 -6.04
CA LYS A 197 -16.68 -3.69 -5.95
C LYS A 197 -17.60 -4.40 -6.95
N ARG A 198 -17.08 -4.80 -8.12
CA ARG A 198 -17.81 -5.63 -9.09
C ARG A 198 -18.09 -7.01 -8.52
N MET A 199 -17.08 -7.67 -7.94
CA MET A 199 -17.27 -8.93 -7.22
C MET A 199 -18.32 -8.79 -6.11
N TRP A 200 -18.25 -7.71 -5.32
CA TRP A 200 -19.21 -7.43 -4.26
C TRP A 200 -20.64 -7.27 -4.76
N SER A 201 -20.82 -6.46 -5.80
CA SER A 201 -22.13 -6.19 -6.39
C SER A 201 -22.73 -7.45 -7.01
N GLY A 202 -21.91 -8.25 -7.70
CA GLY A 202 -22.31 -9.53 -8.28
C GLY A 202 -22.75 -10.53 -7.21
N LEU A 203 -21.95 -10.73 -6.16
CA LEU A 203 -22.30 -11.64 -5.07
C LEU A 203 -23.59 -11.23 -4.35
N ARG A 204 -23.80 -9.94 -4.13
CA ARG A 204 -25.07 -9.44 -3.56
C ARG A 204 -26.25 -9.67 -4.49
N ARG A 205 -26.07 -9.48 -5.81
CA ARG A 205 -27.11 -9.82 -6.79
C ARG A 205 -27.49 -11.29 -6.68
N LEU A 206 -26.51 -12.19 -6.65
CA LEU A 206 -26.74 -13.63 -6.47
C LEU A 206 -27.43 -13.98 -5.14
N GLN A 207 -27.12 -13.28 -4.05
CA GLN A 207 -27.83 -13.46 -2.77
C GLN A 207 -29.33 -13.15 -2.88
N HIS A 208 -29.71 -12.17 -3.70
CA HIS A 208 -31.11 -11.77 -3.88
C HIS A 208 -31.84 -12.57 -4.95
N THR A 209 -31.17 -12.94 -6.05
CA THR A 209 -31.81 -13.56 -7.22
C THR A 209 -31.57 -15.06 -7.32
N GLY A 210 -30.71 -15.64 -6.47
CA GLY A 210 -30.20 -16.99 -6.65
C GLY A 210 -29.08 -17.07 -7.69
N TYR A 211 -28.53 -18.28 -7.87
CA TYR A 211 -27.43 -18.53 -8.81
C TYR A 211 -27.80 -18.13 -10.24
N ASN A 212 -26.92 -17.39 -10.89
CA ASN A 212 -27.01 -17.03 -12.30
C ASN A 212 -25.61 -17.17 -12.91
N PRO A 213 -25.42 -18.01 -13.95
CA PRO A 213 -24.10 -18.27 -14.52
C PRO A 213 -23.46 -17.04 -15.17
N LEU A 214 -24.25 -16.11 -15.71
CA LEU A 214 -23.72 -14.86 -16.29
C LEU A 214 -23.16 -13.94 -15.21
N VAL A 215 -23.88 -13.81 -14.08
CA VAL A 215 -23.39 -13.01 -12.95
C VAL A 215 -22.18 -13.67 -12.29
N MET A 216 -22.11 -15.00 -12.25
CA MET A 216 -20.93 -15.70 -11.75
C MET A 216 -19.70 -15.46 -12.65
N ALA A 217 -19.88 -15.50 -13.98
CA ALA A 217 -18.81 -15.17 -14.92
C ALA A 217 -18.31 -13.72 -14.77
N GLU A 218 -19.20 -12.76 -14.48
CA GLU A 218 -18.82 -11.37 -14.14
C GLU A 218 -17.95 -11.32 -12.87
N ILE A 219 -18.30 -12.09 -11.84
CA ILE A 219 -17.54 -12.16 -10.58
C ILE A 219 -16.16 -12.79 -10.81
N GLU A 220 -16.09 -13.89 -11.56
CA GLU A 220 -14.82 -14.57 -11.87
C GLU A 220 -13.89 -13.67 -12.69
N ARG A 221 -14.42 -12.98 -13.71
CA ARG A 221 -13.67 -11.99 -14.48
C ARG A 221 -13.12 -10.86 -13.60
N ALA A 222 -13.94 -10.35 -12.67
CA ALA A 222 -13.52 -9.33 -11.73
C ALA A 222 -12.47 -9.86 -10.72
N PHE A 223 -12.53 -11.14 -10.35
CA PHE A 223 -11.52 -11.77 -9.51
C PHE A 223 -10.17 -11.85 -10.22
N GLU A 224 -10.13 -12.29 -11.49
CA GLU A 224 -8.91 -12.31 -12.30
C GLU A 224 -8.28 -10.92 -12.43
N GLN A 225 -9.10 -9.90 -12.71
CA GLN A 225 -8.65 -8.51 -12.78
C GLN A 225 -8.17 -7.97 -11.44
N TRP A 226 -8.78 -8.39 -10.34
CA TRP A 226 -8.35 -8.00 -9.01
C TRP A 226 -6.94 -8.55 -8.70
N GLN A 227 -6.63 -9.77 -9.17
CA GLN A 227 -5.32 -10.39 -8.98
C GLN A 227 -4.21 -9.71 -9.79
N ASP A 228 -4.52 -9.25 -11.01
CA ASP A 228 -3.55 -8.65 -11.93
C ASP A 228 -3.59 -7.11 -11.90
N ARG A 229 -2.78 -6.51 -11.01
CA ARG A 229 -2.60 -5.05 -10.94
C ARG A 229 -1.69 -4.48 -12.04
N ASN A 230 -1.13 -5.33 -12.89
CA ASN A 230 -0.27 -4.93 -14.01
C ASN A 230 -1.02 -4.76 -15.34
N GLN A 231 -2.35 -4.84 -15.30
CA GLN A 231 -3.24 -4.56 -16.41
C GLN A 231 -4.39 -3.66 -15.96
N LEU A 232 -4.95 -2.91 -16.89
CA LEU A 232 -6.16 -2.14 -16.62
C LEU A 232 -7.39 -3.06 -16.59
N PRO A 233 -8.32 -2.89 -15.64
CA PRO A 233 -9.56 -3.67 -15.60
C PRO A 233 -10.52 -3.25 -16.73
N ASP A 234 -11.51 -4.11 -17.04
CA ASP A 234 -12.49 -3.84 -18.11
C ASP A 234 -13.18 -2.49 -17.90
N GLY A 235 -13.40 -1.74 -18.97
CA GLY A 235 -14.00 -0.40 -18.93
C GLY A 235 -13.00 0.73 -18.70
N VAL A 236 -11.70 0.44 -18.60
CA VAL A 236 -10.63 1.44 -18.59
C VAL A 236 -9.72 1.22 -19.79
N GLU A 237 -9.53 2.25 -20.59
CA GLU A 237 -8.66 2.20 -21.75
C GLU A 237 -7.31 2.85 -21.45
N ALA A 238 -6.23 2.22 -21.91
CA ALA A 238 -4.90 2.82 -21.86
C ALA A 238 -4.85 4.05 -22.78
N ASP A 239 -4.23 5.14 -22.32
CA ASP A 239 -4.02 6.32 -23.16
C ASP A 239 -2.96 6.00 -24.23
N PRO A 240 -3.30 5.99 -25.53
CA PRO A 240 -2.37 5.60 -26.59
C PRO A 240 -1.17 6.55 -26.72
N ASN A 241 -1.25 7.75 -26.12
CA ASN A 241 -0.21 8.77 -26.13
C ASN A 241 0.63 8.80 -24.84
N ALA A 242 0.30 7.97 -23.85
CA ALA A 242 1.08 7.81 -22.64
C ALA A 242 2.02 6.59 -22.75
N ASP A 243 3.14 6.66 -22.04
CA ASP A 243 4.05 5.52 -21.86
C ASP A 243 3.53 4.60 -20.74
N VAL A 244 2.87 5.18 -19.73
CA VAL A 244 2.23 4.47 -18.62
C VAL A 244 0.84 5.06 -18.37
N THR A 245 -0.17 4.20 -18.21
CA THR A 245 -1.49 4.57 -17.71
C THR A 245 -1.68 3.94 -16.33
N LEU A 246 -1.96 4.77 -15.33
CA LEU A 246 -2.28 4.37 -13.97
C LEU A 246 -3.75 4.69 -13.67
N PHE A 247 -4.48 3.70 -13.16
CA PHE A 247 -5.88 3.80 -12.79
C PHE A 247 -6.06 3.59 -11.28
N TYR A 248 -6.50 4.65 -10.60
CA TYR A 248 -6.82 4.66 -9.18
C TYR A 248 -8.27 4.27 -8.99
N VAL A 249 -8.50 3.22 -8.21
CA VAL A 249 -9.84 2.82 -7.80
C VAL A 249 -9.76 1.97 -6.54
N ASP A 250 -10.73 2.05 -5.64
CA ASP A 250 -10.76 1.29 -4.37
C ASP A 250 -9.46 1.46 -3.55
N ASN A 251 -8.92 2.68 -3.48
CA ASN A 251 -7.64 2.96 -2.81
C ASN A 251 -6.47 2.04 -3.27
N THR A 252 -6.55 1.51 -4.49
CA THR A 252 -5.49 0.74 -5.14
C THR A 252 -5.16 1.33 -6.51
N ILE A 253 -4.08 0.84 -7.12
CA ILE A 253 -3.59 1.28 -8.43
C ILE A 253 -3.47 0.06 -9.35
N TYR A 254 -4.07 0.18 -10.53
CA TYR A 254 -3.82 -0.68 -11.67
C TYR A 254 -2.95 0.06 -12.68
N GLY A 255 -1.90 -0.57 -13.18
CA GLY A 255 -0.95 0.08 -14.08
C GLY A 255 -0.72 -0.71 -15.36
N GLN A 256 -0.75 -0.05 -16.51
CA GLN A 256 -0.39 -0.64 -17.79
C GLN A 256 0.67 0.21 -18.49
N MET A 257 1.75 -0.43 -18.92
CA MET A 257 2.84 0.19 -19.67
C MET A 257 2.70 -0.12 -21.16
N LYS A 258 2.93 0.89 -22.01
CA LYS A 258 2.78 0.77 -23.46
C LYS A 258 3.87 -0.12 -24.09
N ASP A 259 3.45 -1.03 -24.97
CA ASP A 259 4.23 -2.10 -25.64
C ASP A 259 5.21 -2.82 -24.71
N TYR A 260 4.71 -3.16 -23.53
CA TYR A 260 5.53 -3.70 -22.47
C TYR A 260 5.04 -5.09 -22.10
N VAL A 261 5.97 -6.04 -21.95
CA VAL A 261 5.67 -7.38 -21.45
C VAL A 261 6.20 -7.46 -20.02
N ILE A 262 5.32 -7.79 -19.09
CA ILE A 262 5.69 -8.04 -17.70
C ILE A 262 5.91 -9.56 -17.58
N HIS A 263 7.15 -9.95 -17.30
CA HIS A 263 7.52 -11.33 -17.02
C HIS A 263 7.73 -11.46 -15.51
N ASP A 264 7.11 -12.45 -14.88
CA ASP A 264 7.33 -12.82 -13.48
C ASP A 264 7.41 -11.63 -12.51
N ALA A 265 6.37 -10.78 -12.56
CA ALA A 265 6.16 -9.58 -11.74
C ALA A 265 7.14 -8.41 -11.95
N GLN A 266 8.18 -8.54 -12.78
CA GLN A 266 9.09 -7.45 -13.08
C GLN A 266 8.85 -6.87 -14.47
N ALA A 267 8.85 -5.54 -14.50
CA ALA A 267 8.78 -4.84 -15.74
C ALA A 267 10.20 -4.81 -16.38
N GLU A 268 10.42 -5.33 -17.60
CA GLU A 268 11.68 -5.13 -18.36
C GLU A 268 11.87 -3.67 -18.87
N LEU A 269 12.49 -2.79 -18.06
CA LEU A 269 12.54 -1.33 -18.32
C LEU A 269 13.54 -0.93 -19.42
N SER A 270 13.80 -1.83 -20.38
CA SER A 270 14.82 -1.70 -21.42
C SER A 270 14.51 -0.61 -22.45
N LYS A 271 13.31 0.00 -22.41
CA LYS A 271 12.93 1.13 -23.25
C LYS A 271 13.55 2.46 -22.81
N TRP A 272 13.85 2.65 -21.52
CA TRP A 272 14.30 3.93 -20.98
C TRP A 272 15.78 3.91 -20.64
N LYS A 273 16.62 3.77 -21.68
CA LYS A 273 18.09 3.62 -21.54
C LYS A 273 18.87 4.93 -21.56
N LEU A 274 18.23 6.03 -21.95
CA LEU A 274 18.88 7.33 -22.10
C LEU A 274 18.50 8.25 -20.95
N ARG A 275 19.50 8.86 -20.33
CA ARG A 275 19.29 9.92 -19.34
C ARG A 275 18.51 11.07 -19.95
N GLY A 276 17.57 11.64 -19.19
CA GLY A 276 16.69 12.71 -19.66
C GLY A 276 15.52 12.23 -20.52
N THR A 277 15.34 10.90 -20.69
CA THR A 277 14.14 10.35 -21.35
C THR A 277 12.90 10.84 -20.61
N THR A 278 11.94 11.42 -21.31
CA THR A 278 10.69 11.85 -20.70
C THR A 278 9.65 10.75 -20.85
N VAL A 279 9.18 10.24 -19.71
CA VAL A 279 8.07 9.29 -19.59
C VAL A 279 6.77 10.07 -19.38
N LYS A 280 5.79 9.81 -20.23
CA LYS A 280 4.44 10.36 -20.16
C LYS A 280 3.56 9.42 -19.34
N ILE A 281 3.00 9.94 -18.26
CA ILE A 281 2.16 9.17 -17.35
C ILE A 281 0.75 9.74 -17.42
N LYS A 282 -0.23 8.88 -17.70
CA LYS A 282 -1.65 9.17 -17.55
C LYS A 282 -2.11 8.69 -16.19
N LEU A 283 -2.78 9.56 -15.44
CA LEU A 283 -3.44 9.22 -14.19
C LEU A 283 -4.95 9.28 -14.43
N ILE A 284 -5.65 8.22 -14.07
CA ILE A 284 -7.10 8.09 -14.17
C ILE A 284 -7.63 7.80 -12.76
N ASN A 285 -8.69 8.47 -12.35
CA ASN A 285 -9.39 8.20 -11.11
C ASN A 285 -10.79 7.67 -11.40
N GLY A 286 -11.09 6.48 -10.89
CA GLY A 286 -12.40 5.83 -10.96
C GLY A 286 -13.25 5.99 -9.71
N ASP A 287 -12.66 6.42 -8.59
CA ASP A 287 -13.37 6.62 -7.33
C ASP A 287 -14.12 7.95 -7.28
N TYR A 288 -15.11 8.03 -6.39
CA TYR A 288 -15.93 9.23 -6.19
C TYR A 288 -15.35 10.19 -5.14
N PHE A 289 -14.04 10.12 -4.92
CA PHE A 289 -13.25 10.99 -4.05
C PHE A 289 -11.89 11.28 -4.71
N PRO A 290 -11.18 12.36 -4.34
CA PRO A 290 -9.92 12.73 -4.99
C PRO A 290 -8.78 11.79 -4.59
N HIS A 291 -7.86 11.53 -5.53
CA HIS A 291 -6.60 10.84 -5.26
C HIS A 291 -5.42 11.79 -5.37
N ALA A 292 -4.35 11.50 -4.62
CA ALA A 292 -3.09 12.24 -4.68
C ALA A 292 -1.96 11.30 -5.11
N TYR A 293 -1.41 11.50 -6.30
CA TYR A 293 -0.27 10.73 -6.77
C TYR A 293 1.05 11.38 -6.37
N VAL A 294 1.96 10.57 -5.85
CA VAL A 294 3.38 10.92 -5.69
C VAL A 294 4.25 9.89 -6.41
N ALA A 295 5.27 10.37 -7.12
CA ALA A 295 6.31 9.51 -7.65
C ALA A 295 7.50 9.52 -6.68
N VAL A 296 7.82 8.37 -6.11
CA VAL A 296 8.93 8.24 -5.14
C VAL A 296 10.19 7.78 -5.87
N ASP A 297 11.34 8.34 -5.49
CA ASP A 297 12.66 7.76 -5.77
C ASP A 297 13.23 7.07 -4.55
N PHE A 298 14.02 6.03 -4.80
CA PHE A 298 14.86 5.38 -3.81
C PHE A 298 16.30 5.38 -4.36
N GLY A 299 17.22 6.06 -3.67
CA GLY A 299 18.58 6.21 -4.15
C GLY A 299 19.62 6.36 -3.04
N GLY A 300 20.85 5.93 -3.31
CA GLY A 300 22.00 6.21 -2.46
C GLY A 300 22.80 7.41 -2.98
N LEU A 301 23.32 8.26 -2.08
CA LEU A 301 24.26 9.32 -2.48
C LEU A 301 25.66 8.74 -2.83
N ARG A 302 25.98 7.51 -2.39
CA ARG A 302 27.23 6.79 -2.70
C ARG A 302 26.99 5.26 -2.71
N GLY A 303 27.39 4.58 -3.78
CA GLY A 303 27.15 3.14 -3.99
C GLY A 303 27.88 2.15 -3.07
N TRP A 304 28.52 2.60 -1.99
CA TRP A 304 29.24 1.72 -1.04
C TRP A 304 28.36 1.21 0.12
N GLU A 305 27.31 1.95 0.49
CA GLU A 305 26.32 1.57 1.53
C GLU A 305 25.50 0.33 1.13
N ASN A 306 25.76 -0.13 -0.08
CA ASN A 306 25.19 -1.26 -0.74
C ASN A 306 26.19 -2.46 -0.73
N THR A 307 26.42 -3.13 0.41
CA THR A 307 27.22 -4.40 0.45
C THR A 307 26.35 -5.64 0.60
N PHE A 308 26.39 -6.58 -0.36
CA PHE A 308 25.48 -7.73 -0.51
C PHE A 308 25.90 -8.94 0.36
N GLN A 309 25.01 -9.54 1.16
CA GLN A 309 25.27 -10.79 1.90
C GLN A 309 24.16 -11.82 1.71
N ASN A 310 24.58 -13.08 1.55
CA ASN A 310 23.73 -14.23 1.30
C ASN A 310 23.18 -14.79 2.63
N THR A 311 21.88 -15.08 2.69
CA THR A 311 21.24 -15.67 3.87
C THR A 311 21.07 -17.20 3.83
N ILE A 312 21.22 -17.92 2.70
CA ILE A 312 21.22 -19.41 2.64
C ILE A 312 21.68 -20.02 1.28
N PRO A 313 22.33 -21.22 1.28
CA PRO A 313 22.79 -21.91 0.06
C PRO A 313 21.83 -22.97 -0.50
N VAL A 314 20.53 -22.99 -0.13
CA VAL A 314 19.58 -24.01 -0.59
C VAL A 314 18.73 -23.49 -1.75
N GLY A 315 18.74 -24.21 -2.89
CA GLY A 315 17.68 -24.13 -3.91
C GLY A 315 17.77 -23.00 -4.94
N GLY A 316 18.90 -22.29 -5.07
CA GLY A 316 19.11 -21.32 -6.15
C GLY A 316 18.16 -20.10 -6.14
N ALA A 317 17.40 -19.89 -5.06
CA ALA A 317 16.33 -18.89 -4.96
C ALA A 317 16.54 -17.88 -3.81
N GLY A 318 17.79 -17.61 -3.44
CA GLY A 318 18.14 -16.52 -2.54
C GLY A 318 18.47 -15.25 -3.33
N PRO A 319 17.79 -14.11 -3.10
CA PRO A 319 18.25 -12.85 -3.65
C PRO A 319 19.64 -12.51 -3.14
N TRP A 320 20.47 -12.00 -4.06
CA TRP A 320 21.81 -11.50 -3.81
C TRP A 320 21.76 -10.09 -3.19
N PHE A 321 20.95 -9.85 -2.15
CA PHE A 321 20.70 -8.48 -1.67
C PHE A 321 20.97 -8.30 -0.18
N THR A 322 21.72 -7.25 0.13
CA THR A 322 21.46 -6.44 1.34
C THR A 322 20.78 -5.15 0.81
N PHE A 323 20.38 -4.16 1.63
CA PHE A 323 21.19 -2.95 1.79
C PHE A 323 20.73 -2.01 2.90
N GLY A 324 21.65 -1.14 3.31
CA GLY A 324 21.45 -0.16 4.36
C GLY A 324 20.66 1.07 3.92
N ARG A 325 20.77 2.09 4.76
CA ARG A 325 20.21 3.44 4.61
C ARG A 325 20.14 3.89 3.14
N ALA A 326 18.93 4.07 2.62
CA ALA A 326 18.70 4.77 1.37
C ALA A 326 18.18 6.18 1.64
N TYR A 327 18.47 7.09 0.73
CA TYR A 327 17.72 8.32 0.64
C TYR A 327 16.47 8.05 -0.18
N TRP A 328 15.38 8.69 0.23
CA TRP A 328 14.15 8.67 -0.53
C TRP A 328 13.69 10.10 -0.74
N GLU A 329 13.12 10.38 -1.89
CA GLU A 329 12.59 11.71 -2.21
C GLU A 329 11.33 11.57 -3.06
N MET A 330 10.37 12.47 -2.83
CA MET A 330 9.25 12.63 -3.75
C MET A 330 9.74 13.41 -4.97
N ASN A 331 9.88 12.71 -6.09
CA ASN A 331 10.27 13.31 -7.37
C ASN A 331 9.16 14.16 -8.00
N THR A 332 7.93 14.05 -7.50
CA THR A 332 6.85 15.00 -7.79
C THR A 332 6.98 16.16 -6.80
N PRO A 333 7.19 17.42 -7.26
CA PRO A 333 7.41 18.55 -6.35
C PRO A 333 6.22 18.83 -5.42
N ILE A 334 5.02 18.43 -5.84
CA ILE A 334 3.79 18.38 -5.03
C ILE A 334 2.99 17.13 -5.43
N PRO A 335 2.17 16.55 -4.53
CA PRO A 335 1.23 15.49 -4.92
C PRO A 335 0.33 15.94 -6.06
N ILE A 336 0.22 15.12 -7.09
CA ILE A 336 -0.63 15.39 -8.25
C ILE A 336 -2.04 14.96 -7.89
N LEU A 337 -2.90 15.94 -7.59
CA LEU A 337 -4.31 15.69 -7.31
C LEU A 337 -5.07 15.30 -8.58
N VAL A 338 -5.70 14.14 -8.56
CA VAL A 338 -6.63 13.68 -9.59
C VAL A 338 -8.05 13.81 -9.02
N PRO A 339 -8.93 14.63 -9.63
CA PRO A 339 -10.26 14.89 -9.09
C PRO A 339 -11.11 13.62 -9.02
N PRO A 340 -12.21 13.59 -8.25
CA PRO A 340 -13.17 12.47 -8.27
C PRO A 340 -13.70 12.17 -9.68
N ALA A 341 -14.08 10.92 -9.92
CA ALA A 341 -14.93 10.54 -11.05
C ALA A 341 -16.36 11.08 -10.87
N GLU A 342 -17.09 11.23 -11.99
CA GLU A 342 -18.52 11.56 -11.95
C GLU A 342 -19.35 10.28 -11.93
N ARG A 343 -20.36 10.23 -11.04
CA ARG A 343 -21.27 9.06 -10.95
C ARG A 343 -22.04 8.89 -12.26
N GLY A 344 -21.95 7.70 -12.86
CA GLY A 344 -22.59 7.41 -14.16
C GLY A 344 -21.90 8.06 -15.37
N GLY A 345 -20.77 8.75 -15.16
CA GLY A 345 -19.94 9.33 -16.20
C GLY A 345 -18.67 8.52 -16.46
N SER A 346 -17.80 9.05 -17.34
CA SER A 346 -16.46 8.48 -17.55
C SER A 346 -15.54 8.79 -16.35
N PRO A 347 -14.53 7.94 -16.08
CA PRO A 347 -13.49 8.24 -15.09
C PRO A 347 -12.84 9.61 -15.33
N SER A 348 -12.48 10.31 -14.26
CA SER A 348 -11.75 11.57 -14.37
C SER A 348 -10.26 11.30 -14.65
N HIS A 349 -9.54 12.28 -15.16
CA HIS A 349 -8.13 12.06 -15.51
C HIS A 349 -7.26 13.31 -15.45
N ARG A 350 -5.95 13.09 -15.30
CA ARG A 350 -4.87 14.07 -15.51
C ARG A 350 -3.70 13.45 -16.24
N SER A 351 -2.99 14.24 -17.03
CA SER A 351 -1.75 13.83 -17.69
C SER A 351 -0.56 14.55 -17.06
N TYR A 352 0.51 13.82 -16.81
CA TYR A 352 1.77 14.34 -16.26
C TYR A 352 2.97 13.83 -17.08
N ARG A 353 4.07 14.58 -17.09
CA ARG A 353 5.32 14.20 -17.75
C ARG A 353 6.43 14.16 -16.71
N LYS A 354 7.15 13.05 -16.64
CA LYS A 354 8.33 12.88 -15.78
C LYS A 354 9.56 12.67 -16.64
N SER A 355 10.61 13.45 -16.46
CA SER A 355 11.93 13.10 -16.99
C SER A 355 12.57 12.06 -16.08
N VAL A 356 13.03 10.95 -16.65
CA VAL A 356 13.69 9.88 -15.93
C VAL A 356 15.20 10.07 -16.04
N ASP A 357 15.81 10.28 -14.89
CA ASP A 357 17.25 10.41 -14.74
C ASP A 357 17.81 9.12 -14.15
N TYR A 358 17.94 8.07 -14.97
CA TYR A 358 18.72 6.91 -14.56
C TYR A 358 20.19 7.30 -14.44
N LYS A 359 20.74 7.24 -13.22
CA LYS A 359 22.20 7.19 -13.03
C LYS A 359 22.64 5.75 -13.32
N LYS A 360 23.56 5.59 -14.27
CA LYS A 360 24.33 4.34 -14.43
C LYS A 360 25.22 4.12 -13.22
#